data_AF-A0AAD3DM08-F1
#
_entry.id   AF-A0AAD3DM08-F1
#
_cell.length_a   1.000
_cell.length_b   1.000
_cell.length_c   1.000
_cell.angle_alpha   90.00
_cell.angle_beta   90.00
_cell.angle_gamma   90.00
#
_symmetry.space_group_name_H-M   'P 1'
#
loop_
_entity.id
_entity.type
_entity.pdbx_description
1 polymer ?
#
loop_
_entity_poly.entity_id
_entity_poly.type
_entity_poly.pdbx_seq_one_letter_code
_entity_poly.pdbx_strand_id
1 'polypeptide(L)'
;MPLVMPTLPTMPLHLSTAAGALLALVLLLPVIMLMLRPRTSSLLLSSWPQPLWLYLQALAAVGKKGSKKGPGKAIQVILSRPVRSSPARLRRYLALAGFPEGGSGGSLPLMYPMVEGFRLVMQCMLLPAFPVNVLGSVLGGTRVLALRQLGAEEKLMYSCRVDPAFRTTPKGDTELDITLEAHATASAPASSAPASSAPASSAPASSAPASSAPASSAPASSGYELVWRCTTTVIILSPR
;
A
#
# COMPACT_ATOMS: atom_id res chain seq x y z
N MET A 1 54.48 -11.93 65.05
CA MET A 1 54.59 -12.10 63.59
C MET A 1 53.19 -12.24 63.01
N PRO A 2 52.62 -11.24 62.32
CA PRO A 2 51.30 -11.39 61.71
C PRO A 2 51.41 -12.04 60.33
N LEU A 3 50.55 -13.04 60.09
CA LEU A 3 50.40 -13.74 58.81
C LEU A 3 49.85 -12.80 57.73
N VAL A 4 50.58 -12.69 56.62
CA VAL A 4 50.15 -12.00 55.40
C VAL A 4 49.24 -12.94 54.60
N MET A 5 47.97 -12.55 54.37
CA MET A 5 47.08 -13.28 53.44
C MET A 5 47.32 -12.83 51.99
N PRO A 6 47.28 -13.77 51.02
CA PRO A 6 47.44 -13.45 49.60
C PRO A 6 46.15 -12.86 49.01
N THR A 7 46.31 -11.75 48.29
CA THR A 7 45.26 -11.10 47.50
C THR A 7 44.98 -11.91 46.22
N LEU A 8 43.72 -12.31 46.03
CA LEU A 8 43.25 -12.96 44.79
C LEU A 8 43.17 -11.94 43.64
N PRO A 9 43.63 -12.28 42.43
CA PRO A 9 43.54 -11.40 41.27
C PRO A 9 42.10 -11.34 40.74
N THR A 10 41.51 -10.14 40.80
CA THR A 10 40.27 -9.80 40.09
C THR A 10 40.54 -9.73 38.59
N MET A 11 40.04 -10.71 37.83
CA MET A 11 40.03 -10.65 36.37
C MET A 11 38.97 -9.65 35.87
N PRO A 12 39.32 -8.70 34.98
CA PRO A 12 38.35 -7.78 34.42
C PRO A 12 37.51 -8.45 33.33
N LEU A 13 36.20 -8.22 33.45
CA LEU A 13 35.11 -8.65 32.60
C LEU A 13 35.32 -8.37 31.10
N HIS A 14 35.33 -9.44 30.29
CA HIS A 14 35.16 -9.43 28.83
C HIS A 14 33.74 -9.03 28.34
N LEU A 15 32.91 -8.43 29.20
CA LEU A 15 31.49 -8.18 28.92
C LEU A 15 31.25 -7.07 27.87
N SER A 16 32.24 -6.20 27.65
CA SER A 16 32.12 -5.03 26.77
C SER A 16 32.09 -5.39 25.27
N THR A 17 32.86 -6.39 24.84
CA THR A 17 32.95 -6.78 23.41
C THR A 17 31.73 -7.56 22.94
N ALA A 18 31.13 -8.39 23.82
CA ALA A 18 29.93 -9.15 23.50
C ALA A 18 28.71 -8.24 23.28
N ALA A 19 28.55 -7.20 24.11
CA ALA A 19 27.45 -6.23 23.95
C ALA A 19 27.58 -5.40 22.66
N GLY A 20 28.80 -4.99 22.31
CA GLY A 20 29.07 -4.26 21.06
C GLY A 20 28.78 -5.08 19.81
N ALA A 21 29.17 -6.36 19.79
CA ALA A 21 28.91 -7.27 18.67
C ALA A 21 27.40 -7.52 18.47
N LEU A 22 26.65 -7.68 19.57
CA LEU A 22 25.20 -7.90 19.52
C LEU A 22 24.46 -6.67 18.99
N LEU A 23 24.87 -5.46 19.41
CA LEU A 23 24.32 -4.21 18.89
C LEU A 23 24.61 -4.04 17.39
N ALA A 24 25.84 -4.33 16.95
CA ALA A 24 26.22 -4.27 15.55
C ALA A 24 25.43 -5.25 14.68
N LEU A 25 25.20 -6.49 15.17
CA LEU A 25 24.40 -7.49 14.48
C LEU A 25 22.93 -7.03 14.33
N VAL A 26 22.34 -6.48 15.38
CA VAL A 26 20.97 -5.95 15.35
C VAL A 26 20.83 -4.80 14.35
N LEU A 27 21.85 -3.94 14.23
CA LEU A 27 21.87 -2.83 13.27
C LEU A 27 22.11 -3.30 11.82
N LEU A 28 22.91 -4.35 11.61
CA LEU A 28 23.20 -4.90 10.27
C LEU A 28 22.08 -5.79 9.72
N LEU A 29 21.34 -6.48 10.59
CA LEU A 29 20.25 -7.38 10.20
C LEU A 29 19.22 -6.75 9.24
N PRO A 30 18.68 -5.53 9.48
CA PRO A 30 17.72 -4.90 8.56
C PRO A 30 18.36 -4.57 7.21
N VAL A 31 19.63 -4.18 7.18
CA VAL A 31 20.37 -3.89 5.94
C VAL A 31 20.56 -5.16 5.12
N ILE A 32 20.99 -6.24 5.77
CA ILE A 32 21.16 -7.56 5.14
C ILE A 32 19.81 -8.07 4.60
N MET A 33 18.73 -7.96 5.37
CA MET A 33 17.37 -8.29 4.93
C MET A 33 16.92 -7.48 3.71
N LEU A 34 17.35 -6.22 3.61
CA LEU A 34 17.05 -5.35 2.48
C LEU A 34 17.87 -5.73 1.23
N MET A 35 19.11 -6.17 1.40
CA MET A 35 19.98 -6.67 0.32
C MET A 35 19.55 -8.04 -0.21
N LEU A 36 19.09 -8.94 0.67
CA LEU A 36 18.59 -10.27 0.32
C LEU A 36 17.14 -10.26 -0.20
N ARG A 37 16.56 -9.07 -0.42
CA ARG A 37 15.15 -8.96 -0.77
C ARG A 37 14.87 -9.58 -2.14
N PRO A 38 13.92 -10.53 -2.23
CA PRO A 38 13.55 -11.11 -3.51
C PRO A 38 13.12 -10.01 -4.48
N ARG A 39 13.62 -10.08 -5.72
CA ARG A 39 13.22 -9.18 -6.82
C ARG A 39 11.87 -9.60 -7.41
N THR A 40 10.93 -10.01 -6.56
CA THR A 40 9.61 -10.45 -6.98
C THR A 40 8.77 -9.24 -7.40
N SER A 41 7.97 -9.43 -8.44
CA SER A 41 7.00 -8.44 -8.90
C SER A 41 5.66 -8.61 -8.17
N SER A 42 5.40 -9.79 -7.61
CA SER A 42 4.24 -10.08 -6.76
C SER A 42 4.65 -10.28 -5.29
N LEU A 43 3.87 -9.73 -4.37
CA LEU A 43 4.05 -9.92 -2.93
C LEU A 43 2.72 -10.24 -2.25
N LEU A 44 2.66 -11.40 -1.59
CA LEU A 44 1.53 -11.78 -0.76
C LEU A 44 1.86 -11.46 0.71
N LEU A 45 1.00 -10.69 1.36
CA LEU A 45 1.18 -10.25 2.74
C LEU A 45 0.15 -10.89 3.66
N SER A 46 0.58 -11.34 4.84
CA SER A 46 -0.32 -11.86 5.89
C SER A 46 -0.98 -10.75 6.72
N SER A 47 -0.38 -9.56 6.75
CA SER A 47 -0.85 -8.40 7.50
C SER A 47 -0.40 -7.10 6.83
N TRP A 48 -0.93 -5.97 7.30
CA TRP A 48 -0.57 -4.65 6.80
C TRP A 48 0.92 -4.36 6.97
N PRO A 49 1.64 -3.88 5.93
CA PRO A 49 3.07 -3.62 6.02
C PRO A 49 3.31 -2.46 6.99
N GLN A 50 4.14 -2.66 8.03
CA GLN A 50 4.33 -1.71 9.13
C GLN A 50 4.89 -0.37 8.63
N PRO A 51 4.43 0.80 9.16
CA PRO A 51 4.89 2.10 8.65
C PRO A 51 6.40 2.28 8.76
N LEU A 52 6.99 1.91 9.90
CA LEU A 52 8.45 1.97 10.11
C LEU A 52 9.21 1.16 9.05
N TRP A 53 8.72 -0.03 8.72
CA TRP A 53 9.32 -0.87 7.69
C TRP A 53 9.21 -0.26 6.30
N LEU A 54 8.08 0.38 5.98
CA LEU A 54 7.93 1.13 4.72
C LEU A 54 8.91 2.31 4.65
N TYR A 55 9.15 3.03 5.75
CA TYR A 55 10.13 4.12 5.77
C TYR A 55 11.55 3.61 5.57
N LEU A 56 11.95 2.50 6.21
CA LEU A 56 13.27 1.90 5.99
C LEU A 56 13.47 1.47 4.54
N GLN A 57 12.45 0.86 3.92
CA GLN A 57 12.48 0.53 2.51
C GLN A 57 12.57 1.77 1.62
N ALA A 58 11.84 2.83 1.95
CA ALA A 58 11.87 4.09 1.21
C ALA A 58 13.27 4.70 1.22
N LEU A 59 13.91 4.77 2.39
CA LEU A 59 15.29 5.26 2.52
C LEU A 59 16.26 4.44 1.67
N ALA A 60 16.16 3.11 1.70
CA ALA A 60 17.01 2.26 0.88
C ALA A 60 16.72 2.38 -0.62
N ALA A 61 15.49 2.74 -1.01
CA ALA A 61 15.12 2.95 -2.40
C ALA A 61 15.61 4.29 -2.97
N VAL A 62 15.97 5.29 -2.14
CA VAL A 62 16.46 6.60 -2.60
C VAL A 62 17.70 6.49 -3.49
N GLY A 63 18.60 5.54 -3.19
CA GLY A 63 19.84 5.33 -3.95
C GLY A 63 19.66 4.58 -5.28
N LYS A 64 18.44 4.14 -5.62
CA LYS A 64 18.20 3.33 -6.81
C LYS A 64 18.32 4.19 -8.07
N LYS A 65 19.18 3.80 -9.00
CA LYS A 65 19.23 4.40 -10.34
C LYS A 65 18.07 3.81 -11.16
N GLY A 66 17.07 4.64 -11.49
CA GLY A 66 15.91 4.22 -12.30
C GLY A 66 16.35 3.65 -13.65
N SER A 67 15.77 2.52 -14.05
CA SER A 67 16.03 1.92 -15.37
C SER A 67 15.07 2.54 -16.38
N LYS A 68 15.59 3.37 -17.28
CA LYS A 68 14.79 4.21 -18.20
C LYS A 68 14.28 3.51 -19.47
N LYS A 69 14.34 2.19 -19.62
CA LYS A 69 13.95 1.52 -20.88
C LYS A 69 13.12 0.26 -20.68
N GLY A 70 11.90 0.28 -21.24
CA GLY A 70 11.03 -0.87 -21.44
C GLY A 70 9.70 -0.80 -20.69
N PRO A 71 8.69 -1.58 -21.14
CA PRO A 71 7.45 -1.75 -20.39
C PRO A 71 7.74 -2.29 -18.99
N GLY A 72 6.93 -1.86 -18.02
CA GLY A 72 7.09 -2.28 -16.63
C GLY A 72 6.84 -3.77 -16.44
N LYS A 73 7.44 -4.33 -15.39
CA LYS A 73 6.95 -5.61 -14.87
C LYS A 73 5.62 -5.35 -14.17
N ALA A 74 4.65 -6.25 -14.35
CA ALA A 74 3.40 -6.20 -13.61
C ALA A 74 3.71 -6.36 -12.11
N ILE A 75 3.46 -5.32 -11.33
CA ILE A 75 3.70 -5.31 -9.88
C ILE A 75 2.38 -5.48 -9.17
N GLN A 76 2.34 -6.38 -8.19
CA GLN A 76 1.14 -6.63 -7.41
C GLN A 76 1.46 -6.93 -5.95
N VAL A 77 0.68 -6.34 -5.05
CA VAL A 77 0.73 -6.63 -3.62
C VAL A 77 -0.69 -6.96 -3.16
N ILE A 78 -0.86 -8.11 -2.51
CA ILE A 78 -2.17 -8.62 -2.07
C ILE A 78 -2.12 -8.94 -0.58
N LEU A 79 -3.17 -8.59 0.16
CA LEU A 79 -3.40 -9.14 1.49
C LEU A 79 -4.04 -10.53 1.37
N SER A 80 -3.40 -11.53 1.94
CA SER A 80 -3.88 -12.92 1.95
C SER A 80 -5.13 -13.14 2.80
N ARG A 81 -5.49 -12.19 3.67
CA ARG A 81 -6.61 -12.31 4.61
C ARG A 81 -7.51 -11.07 4.52
N PRO A 82 -8.84 -11.25 4.53
CA PRO A 82 -9.77 -10.13 4.68
C PRO A 82 -9.54 -9.42 6.01
N VAL A 83 -9.54 -8.08 5.99
CA VAL A 83 -9.31 -7.23 7.15
C VAL A 83 -10.53 -6.37 7.41
N ARG A 84 -10.86 -6.19 8.69
CA ARG A 84 -11.86 -5.20 9.13
C ARG A 84 -11.22 -3.82 9.24
N SER A 85 -11.98 -2.80 8.87
CA SER A 85 -11.57 -1.43 9.13
C SER A 85 -11.41 -1.18 10.63
N SER A 86 -10.33 -0.49 11.01
CA SER A 86 -10.07 -0.19 12.42
C SER A 86 -11.02 0.92 12.91
N PRO A 87 -11.86 0.67 13.93
CA PRO A 87 -12.82 1.68 14.42
C PRO A 87 -12.12 2.95 14.94
N ALA A 88 -10.94 2.80 15.54
CA ALA A 88 -10.14 3.94 16.02
C ALA A 88 -9.59 4.78 14.85
N ARG A 89 -9.13 4.13 13.77
CA ARG A 89 -8.64 4.84 12.57
C ARG A 89 -9.79 5.49 11.81
N LEU A 90 -10.93 4.82 11.71
CA LEU A 90 -12.13 5.38 11.09
C LEU A 90 -12.61 6.62 11.84
N ARG A 91 -12.71 6.57 13.18
CA ARG A 91 -13.06 7.76 13.99
C ARG A 91 -12.09 8.93 13.76
N ARG A 92 -10.78 8.68 13.74
CA ARG A 92 -9.78 9.72 13.44
C ARG A 92 -9.94 10.28 12.03
N TYR A 93 -10.19 9.43 11.04
CA TYR A 93 -10.44 9.87 9.68
C TYR A 93 -11.69 10.74 9.59
N LEU A 94 -12.80 10.33 10.20
CA LEU A 94 -14.05 11.09 10.21
C LEU A 94 -13.85 12.47 10.84
N ALA A 95 -13.15 12.54 11.97
CA ALA A 95 -12.83 13.82 12.62
C ALA A 95 -11.96 14.73 11.74
N LEU A 96 -10.91 14.18 11.12
CA LEU A 96 -10.01 14.94 10.24
C LEU A 96 -10.70 15.40 8.94
N ALA A 97 -11.64 14.61 8.43
CA ALA A 97 -12.38 14.91 7.21
C ALA A 97 -13.64 15.77 7.46
N GLY A 98 -13.90 16.18 8.72
CA GLY A 98 -15.03 17.06 9.06
C GLY A 98 -16.40 16.38 9.03
N PHE A 99 -16.46 15.05 9.17
CA PHE A 99 -17.74 14.36 9.33
C PHE A 99 -18.31 14.60 10.73
N PRO A 100 -19.65 14.67 10.88
CA PRO A 100 -20.29 14.90 12.17
C PRO A 100 -20.03 13.75 13.16
N GLU A 101 -20.08 14.07 14.46
CA GLU A 101 -20.05 13.08 15.53
C GLU A 101 -21.28 12.16 15.40
N GLY A 102 -21.06 10.85 15.26
CA GLY A 102 -22.08 9.88 14.82
C GLY A 102 -21.77 9.24 13.47
N GLY A 103 -20.87 9.84 12.70
CA GLY A 103 -20.23 9.24 11.53
C GLY A 103 -21.16 8.97 10.35
N SER A 104 -20.79 8.00 9.52
CA SER A 104 -21.44 7.66 8.24
C SER A 104 -22.57 6.62 8.41
N GLY A 105 -23.24 6.60 9.57
CA GLY A 105 -24.35 5.68 9.83
C GLY A 105 -23.99 4.20 9.69
N GLY A 106 -22.79 3.80 10.12
CA GLY A 106 -22.28 2.43 10.00
C GLY A 106 -21.72 2.05 8.63
N SER A 107 -21.71 2.96 7.66
CA SER A 107 -21.03 2.77 6.38
C SER A 107 -19.62 3.37 6.35
N LEU A 108 -18.76 2.91 5.45
CA LEU A 108 -17.44 3.50 5.23
C LEU A 108 -17.55 4.68 4.23
N PRO A 109 -16.94 5.82 4.54
CA PRO A 109 -16.80 6.91 3.57
C PRO A 109 -16.08 6.46 2.30
N LEU A 110 -16.47 7.02 1.16
CA LEU A 110 -15.97 6.64 -0.18
C LEU A 110 -14.43 6.59 -0.27
N MET A 111 -13.75 7.53 0.37
CA MET A 111 -12.29 7.67 0.32
C MET A 111 -11.56 6.89 1.41
N TYR A 112 -12.27 6.34 2.40
CA TYR A 112 -11.63 5.64 3.52
C TYR A 112 -10.84 4.38 3.10
N PRO A 113 -11.33 3.51 2.18
CA PRO A 113 -10.56 2.36 1.73
C PRO A 113 -9.22 2.76 1.08
N MET A 114 -9.13 3.95 0.47
CA MET A 114 -7.86 4.49 -0.02
C MET A 114 -6.88 4.78 1.12
N VAL A 115 -7.34 5.40 2.20
CA VAL A 115 -6.52 5.68 3.39
C VAL A 115 -6.00 4.39 4.03
N GLU A 116 -6.86 3.37 4.11
CA GLU A 116 -6.49 2.07 4.65
C GLU A 116 -5.51 1.33 3.73
N GLY A 117 -5.81 1.28 2.43
CA GLY A 117 -5.03 0.60 1.41
C GLY A 117 -3.75 1.31 0.95
N PHE A 118 -3.54 2.58 1.35
CA PHE A 118 -2.36 3.36 0.94
C PHE A 118 -1.03 2.67 1.28
N ARG A 119 -1.00 1.87 2.35
CA ARG A 119 0.17 1.07 2.74
C ARG A 119 0.54 0.03 1.68
N LEU A 120 -0.42 -0.51 0.93
CA LEU A 120 -0.16 -1.41 -0.19
C LEU A 120 0.34 -0.64 -1.42
N VAL A 121 -0.21 0.55 -1.68
CA VAL A 121 0.27 1.45 -2.74
C VAL A 121 1.74 1.77 -2.51
N MET A 122 2.10 2.21 -1.30
CA MET A 122 3.50 2.43 -0.93
C MET A 122 4.34 1.16 -1.06
N GLN A 123 3.80 0.01 -0.64
CA GLN A 123 4.54 -1.25 -0.76
C GLN A 123 4.84 -1.61 -2.22
N CYS A 124 3.89 -1.42 -3.15
CA CYS A 124 4.09 -1.62 -4.59
C CYS A 124 5.23 -0.72 -5.12
N MET A 125 5.18 0.57 -4.76
CA MET A 125 6.18 1.55 -5.20
C MET A 125 7.59 1.29 -4.63
N LEU A 126 7.67 0.61 -3.49
CA LEU A 126 8.93 0.27 -2.81
C LEU A 126 9.47 -1.11 -3.19
N LEU A 127 8.82 -1.84 -4.10
CA LEU A 127 9.34 -3.13 -4.57
C LEU A 127 10.55 -2.92 -5.51
N PRO A 128 11.54 -3.83 -5.50
CA PRO A 128 12.69 -3.75 -6.41
C PRO A 128 12.30 -3.78 -7.90
N ALA A 129 11.14 -4.34 -8.25
CA ALA A 129 10.63 -4.35 -9.61
C ALA A 129 10.05 -2.99 -10.06
N PHE A 130 9.76 -2.07 -9.13
CA PHE A 130 9.24 -0.74 -9.47
C PHE A 130 10.30 0.05 -10.25
N PRO A 131 9.98 0.57 -11.44
CA PRO A 131 10.97 1.01 -12.44
C PRO A 131 11.67 2.34 -12.10
N VAL A 132 11.15 3.04 -11.10
CA VAL A 132 11.31 4.49 -10.90
C VAL A 132 11.47 4.81 -9.43
N ASN A 133 12.04 5.98 -9.12
CA ASN A 133 12.18 6.43 -7.75
C ASN A 133 10.87 7.04 -7.27
N VAL A 134 10.44 6.61 -6.08
CA VAL A 134 9.24 7.15 -5.41
C VAL A 134 9.44 8.63 -5.07
N LEU A 135 10.67 9.01 -4.73
CA LEU A 135 11.03 10.40 -4.44
C LEU A 135 11.01 11.22 -5.73
N GLY A 136 10.14 12.24 -5.78
CA GLY A 136 9.90 13.06 -6.98
C GLY A 136 8.69 12.62 -7.82
N SER A 137 7.96 11.60 -7.36
CA SER A 137 6.64 11.27 -7.90
C SER A 137 5.61 12.32 -7.48
N VAL A 138 4.76 12.73 -8.43
CA VAL A 138 3.66 13.67 -8.23
C VAL A 138 2.35 12.95 -8.52
N LEU A 139 1.32 13.25 -7.72
CA LEU A 139 -0.02 12.75 -7.96
C LEU A 139 -0.64 13.49 -9.16
N GLY A 140 -0.90 12.78 -10.25
CA GLY A 140 -1.52 13.35 -11.45
C GLY A 140 -3.05 13.34 -11.38
N GLY A 141 -3.64 12.34 -10.74
CA GLY A 141 -5.09 12.22 -10.60
C GLY A 141 -5.50 11.01 -9.79
N THR A 142 -6.76 11.00 -9.33
CA THR A 142 -7.33 9.85 -8.61
C THR A 142 -8.78 9.69 -9.01
N ARG A 143 -9.14 8.47 -9.43
CA ARG A 143 -10.50 8.08 -9.76
C ARG A 143 -10.95 6.98 -8.81
N VAL A 144 -12.05 7.21 -8.11
CA VAL A 144 -12.63 6.24 -7.17
C VAL A 144 -14.00 5.79 -7.65
N LEU A 145 -14.23 4.49 -7.62
CA LEU A 145 -15.47 3.83 -8.00
C LEU A 145 -15.91 2.94 -6.85
N ALA A 146 -17.05 3.26 -6.24
CA ALA A 146 -17.76 2.36 -5.32
C ALA A 146 -18.85 1.64 -6.12
N LEU A 147 -18.79 0.31 -6.19
CA LEU A 147 -19.79 -0.51 -6.85
C LEU A 147 -21.01 -0.73 -5.95
N ARG A 148 -20.80 -0.68 -4.64
CA ARG A 148 -21.84 -0.58 -3.62
C ARG A 148 -21.33 0.14 -2.39
N GLN A 149 -22.24 0.45 -1.46
CA GLN A 149 -21.88 0.96 -0.14
C GLN A 149 -21.16 -0.14 0.66
N LEU A 150 -20.12 0.27 1.40
CA LEU A 150 -19.31 -0.62 2.23
C LEU A 150 -19.71 -0.44 3.70
N GLY A 151 -19.83 -1.55 4.43
CA GLY A 151 -20.09 -1.52 5.88
C GLY A 151 -18.81 -1.27 6.68
N ALA A 152 -18.89 -0.56 7.81
CA ALA A 152 -17.73 -0.31 8.68
C ALA A 152 -17.14 -1.59 9.29
N GLU A 153 -17.98 -2.60 9.53
CA GLU A 153 -17.58 -3.90 10.11
C GLU A 153 -17.29 -4.98 9.05
N GLU A 154 -17.42 -4.60 7.78
CA GLU A 154 -17.22 -5.49 6.65
C GLU A 154 -15.75 -5.93 6.55
N LYS A 155 -15.53 -7.21 6.24
CA LYS A 155 -14.20 -7.75 6.01
C LYS A 155 -13.85 -7.58 4.53
N LEU A 156 -12.84 -6.76 4.25
CA LEU A 156 -12.40 -6.46 2.89
C LEU A 156 -11.02 -7.06 2.63
N MET A 157 -10.87 -7.71 1.49
CA MET A 157 -9.58 -8.15 0.97
C MET A 157 -9.03 -7.08 0.03
N TYR A 158 -7.85 -6.56 0.34
CA TYR A 158 -7.22 -5.50 -0.44
C TYR A 158 -6.15 -6.05 -1.37
N SER A 159 -6.12 -5.52 -2.59
CA SER A 159 -5.04 -5.75 -3.55
C SER A 159 -4.65 -4.45 -4.23
N CYS A 160 -3.35 -4.25 -4.44
CA CYS A 160 -2.83 -3.13 -5.19
C CYS A 160 -2.00 -3.66 -6.36
N ARG A 161 -2.17 -3.07 -7.54
CA ARG A 161 -1.39 -3.37 -8.75
C ARG A 161 -0.89 -2.10 -9.42
N VAL A 162 0.28 -2.18 -10.02
CA VAL A 162 0.81 -1.15 -10.91
C VAL A 162 0.63 -1.63 -12.34
N ASP A 163 0.00 -0.79 -13.16
CA ASP A 163 -0.17 -1.09 -14.58
C ASP A 163 1.20 -1.10 -15.29
N PRO A 164 1.58 -2.18 -15.99
CA PRO A 164 2.83 -2.23 -16.73
C PRO A 164 2.88 -1.28 -17.94
N ALA A 165 1.73 -0.77 -18.41
CA ALA A 165 1.61 0.12 -19.56
C ALA A 165 1.95 1.58 -19.20
N PHE A 166 3.23 1.84 -18.90
CA PHE A 166 3.70 3.19 -18.63
C PHE A 166 3.59 4.09 -19.86
N ARG A 167 3.16 5.32 -19.64
CA ARG A 167 3.03 6.34 -20.68
C ARG A 167 4.13 7.38 -20.51
N THR A 168 4.67 7.89 -21.61
CA THR A 168 5.61 9.00 -21.58
C THR A 168 4.89 10.26 -22.03
N THR A 169 4.98 11.33 -21.25
CA THR A 169 4.40 12.63 -21.61
C THR A 169 5.27 13.34 -22.65
N PRO A 170 4.76 14.35 -23.37
CA PRO A 170 5.57 15.19 -24.26
C PRO A 170 6.77 15.86 -23.57
N LYS A 171 6.70 16.06 -22.24
CA LYS A 171 7.79 16.62 -21.43
C LYS A 171 8.87 15.59 -21.07
N GLY A 172 8.69 14.32 -21.46
CA GLY A 172 9.57 13.22 -21.10
C GLY A 172 9.33 12.69 -19.68
N ASP A 173 8.23 13.07 -19.03
CA ASP A 173 7.85 12.51 -17.73
C ASP A 173 7.19 11.13 -17.92
N THR A 174 7.30 10.27 -16.91
CA THR A 174 6.66 8.94 -16.94
C THR A 174 5.38 8.95 -16.15
N GLU A 175 4.26 8.59 -16.76
CA GLU A 175 2.99 8.35 -16.09
C GLU A 175 2.73 6.86 -15.92
N LEU A 176 2.25 6.48 -14.75
CA LEU A 176 1.80 5.13 -14.46
C LEU A 176 0.54 5.16 -13.62
N ASP A 177 -0.30 4.14 -13.81
CA ASP A 177 -1.52 3.98 -13.04
C ASP A 177 -1.34 2.91 -11.96
N ILE A 178 -1.69 3.27 -10.73
CA ILE A 178 -1.73 2.35 -9.59
C ILE A 178 -3.19 2.10 -9.27
N THR A 179 -3.61 0.85 -9.31
CA THR A 179 -4.98 0.45 -8.99
C THR A 179 -5.01 -0.27 -7.65
N LEU A 180 -5.75 0.30 -6.69
CA LEU A 180 -6.10 -0.30 -5.42
C LEU A 180 -7.55 -0.81 -5.50
N GLU A 181 -7.76 -2.07 -5.15
CA GLU A 181 -9.07 -2.72 -5.14
C GLU A 181 -9.37 -3.28 -3.76
N ALA A 182 -10.65 -3.21 -3.38
CA ALA A 182 -11.19 -3.90 -2.23
C ALA A 182 -12.26 -4.87 -2.70
N HIS A 183 -12.14 -6.10 -2.22
CA HIS A 183 -13.05 -7.20 -2.53
C HIS A 183 -13.72 -7.69 -1.25
N ALA A 184 -15.03 -7.91 -1.31
CA ALA A 184 -15.80 -8.46 -0.21
C ALA A 184 -16.09 -9.94 -0.46
N THR A 185 -16.33 -10.72 0.60
CA THR A 185 -16.87 -12.06 0.42
C THR A 185 -18.31 -11.97 -0.10
N ALA A 186 -18.67 -12.75 -1.13
CA ALA A 186 -19.98 -12.71 -1.81
C ALA A 186 -21.22 -12.90 -0.90
N SER A 187 -21.02 -13.31 0.36
CA SER A 187 -22.06 -13.49 1.39
C SER A 187 -22.26 -12.29 2.32
N ALA A 188 -21.49 -11.19 2.18
CA ALA A 188 -21.68 -10.03 3.06
C ALA A 188 -22.97 -9.30 2.69
N PRO A 189 -23.95 -9.16 3.61
CA PRO A 189 -25.19 -8.46 3.29
C PRO A 189 -24.87 -7.00 3.00
N ALA A 190 -25.28 -6.52 1.82
CA ALA A 190 -25.36 -5.11 1.55
C ALA A 190 -26.25 -4.49 2.64
N SER A 191 -25.69 -3.61 3.48
CA SER A 191 -26.48 -2.87 4.46
C SER A 191 -27.43 -1.96 3.70
N SER A 192 -28.63 -2.45 3.44
CA SER A 192 -29.70 -1.75 2.73
C SER A 192 -30.23 -0.60 3.59
N ALA A 193 -30.03 0.63 3.13
CA ALA A 193 -30.75 1.83 3.56
C ALA A 193 -31.33 2.53 2.30
N PRO A 194 -32.46 3.24 2.41
CA PRO A 194 -33.48 3.27 1.36
C PRO A 194 -33.10 4.19 0.19
N ALA A 195 -33.49 3.76 -1.01
CA ALA A 195 -33.52 4.58 -2.20
C ALA A 195 -34.53 5.72 -1.99
N SER A 196 -34.05 6.97 -1.98
CA SER A 196 -34.90 8.13 -2.12
C SER A 196 -34.74 8.71 -3.53
N SER A 197 -35.88 8.94 -4.15
CA SER A 197 -36.17 9.09 -5.56
C SER A 197 -35.50 10.28 -6.25
N ALA A 198 -35.15 10.10 -7.53
CA ALA A 198 -34.78 11.14 -8.49
C ALA A 198 -35.94 12.12 -8.78
N PRO A 199 -35.65 13.22 -9.50
CA PRO A 199 -36.29 13.32 -10.81
C PRO A 199 -35.30 13.54 -11.96
N ALA A 200 -35.75 13.09 -13.13
CA ALA A 200 -35.05 13.05 -14.39
C ALA A 200 -34.90 14.44 -15.05
N SER A 201 -33.83 14.61 -15.82
CA SER A 201 -33.83 15.51 -16.98
C SER A 201 -32.79 15.08 -18.01
N SER A 202 -33.16 15.35 -19.25
CA SER A 202 -32.87 14.64 -20.50
C SER A 202 -31.47 14.87 -21.08
N ALA A 203 -31.00 13.89 -21.86
CA ALA A 203 -29.76 13.88 -22.64
C ALA A 203 -29.70 14.95 -23.76
N PRO A 204 -28.54 15.14 -24.42
CA PRO A 204 -28.36 14.38 -25.66
C PRO A 204 -26.98 13.73 -25.85
N ALA A 205 -26.96 12.75 -26.76
CA ALA A 205 -25.87 11.86 -27.10
C ALA A 205 -24.73 12.54 -27.86
N SER A 206 -23.49 12.11 -27.58
CA SER A 206 -22.35 12.32 -28.48
C SER A 206 -21.43 11.09 -28.44
N SER A 207 -21.00 10.69 -29.63
CA SER A 207 -20.47 9.38 -30.00
C SER A 207 -18.95 9.23 -29.79
N ALA A 208 -18.52 7.95 -29.66
CA ALA A 208 -17.17 7.36 -29.86
C ALA A 208 -16.27 7.13 -28.61
N PRO A 209 -15.25 6.23 -28.69
CA PRO A 209 -15.15 4.96 -29.42
C PRO A 209 -15.01 3.75 -28.47
N ALA A 210 -15.22 2.55 -29.00
CA ALA A 210 -15.01 1.28 -28.29
C ALA A 210 -13.51 1.07 -28.01
N SER A 211 -13.12 1.16 -26.74
CA SER A 211 -11.77 0.83 -26.28
C SER A 211 -11.81 -0.50 -25.55
N SER A 212 -11.18 -1.49 -26.16
CA SER A 212 -11.06 -2.86 -25.70
C SER A 212 -10.41 -2.88 -24.31
N ALA A 213 -11.18 -3.24 -23.29
CA ALA A 213 -10.66 -3.42 -21.93
C ALA A 213 -9.65 -4.59 -21.91
N PRO A 214 -8.45 -4.43 -21.33
CA PRO A 214 -7.56 -5.56 -21.15
C PRO A 214 -8.14 -6.49 -20.08
N ALA A 215 -8.09 -7.79 -20.36
CA ALA A 215 -8.61 -8.85 -19.52
C ALA A 215 -8.07 -8.73 -18.08
N SER A 216 -9.00 -8.57 -17.13
CA SER A 216 -8.72 -8.62 -15.71
C SER A 216 -8.23 -10.01 -15.32
N SER A 217 -6.92 -10.15 -15.11
CA SER A 217 -6.39 -11.21 -14.26
C SER A 217 -6.64 -10.84 -12.79
N ALA A 218 -7.92 -10.73 -12.43
CA ALA A 218 -8.37 -10.75 -11.04
C ALA A 218 -8.07 -12.15 -10.47
N PRO A 219 -7.87 -12.31 -9.15
CA PRO A 219 -7.75 -13.64 -8.57
C PRO A 219 -9.04 -14.41 -8.87
N ALA A 220 -8.93 -15.47 -9.67
CA ALA A 220 -9.97 -16.47 -9.83
C ALA A 220 -10.13 -17.21 -8.50
N SER A 221 -10.87 -16.60 -7.57
CA SER A 221 -11.35 -17.25 -6.36
C SER A 221 -12.83 -16.95 -6.28
N SER A 222 -13.64 -17.95 -6.56
CA SER A 222 -15.11 -17.98 -6.69
C SER A 222 -15.91 -17.58 -5.43
N GLY A 223 -15.38 -16.68 -4.60
CA GLY A 223 -16.01 -16.24 -3.35
C GLY A 223 -15.82 -14.76 -3.01
N TYR A 224 -15.12 -13.98 -3.83
CA TYR A 224 -14.89 -12.55 -3.58
C TYR A 224 -15.43 -11.68 -4.74
N GLU A 225 -16.19 -10.66 -4.39
CA GLU A 225 -16.78 -9.68 -5.30
C GLU A 225 -16.00 -8.36 -5.21
N LEU A 226 -15.68 -7.75 -6.34
CA LEU A 226 -15.13 -6.40 -6.38
C LEU A 226 -16.21 -5.42 -5.92
N VAL A 227 -15.93 -4.64 -4.89
CA VAL A 227 -16.91 -3.70 -4.30
C VAL A 227 -16.46 -2.25 -4.36
N TRP A 228 -15.15 -2.03 -4.47
CA TRP A 228 -14.56 -0.71 -4.54
C TRP A 228 -13.21 -0.74 -5.27
N ARG A 229 -12.95 0.30 -6.05
CA ARG A 229 -11.70 0.49 -6.80
C ARG A 229 -11.28 1.95 -6.74
N CYS A 230 -9.98 2.17 -6.53
CA CYS A 230 -9.32 3.45 -6.74
C CYS A 230 -8.19 3.28 -7.72
N THR A 231 -8.16 4.13 -8.74
CA THR A 231 -7.04 4.22 -9.69
C THR A 231 -6.39 5.57 -9.52
N THR A 232 -5.12 5.56 -9.17
CA THR A 232 -4.29 6.74 -8.93
C THR A 232 -3.24 6.82 -10.03
N THR A 233 -3.24 7.91 -10.78
CA THR A 233 -2.22 8.22 -11.77
C THR A 233 -1.07 8.95 -11.08
N VAL A 234 0.13 8.43 -11.24
CA VAL A 234 1.36 9.01 -10.70
C VAL A 234 2.24 9.46 -11.86
N ILE A 235 2.69 10.71 -11.80
CA ILE A 235 3.62 11.32 -12.76
C ILE A 235 4.99 11.37 -12.12
N ILE A 236 6.00 10.93 -12.85
CA ILE A 236 7.36 10.86 -12.37
C ILE A 236 8.19 11.79 -13.22
N LEU A 237 8.66 12.84 -12.55
CA LEU A 237 9.38 13.91 -13.18
C LEU A 237 10.74 13.39 -13.64
N SER A 238 11.03 13.59 -14.91
CA SER A 238 12.38 13.34 -15.41
C SER A 238 13.34 14.38 -14.79
N PRO A 239 14.52 13.97 -14.29
CA PRO A 239 15.55 14.93 -13.91
C PRO A 239 15.90 15.73 -15.17
N ARG A 240 15.72 17.05 -15.09
CA ARG A 240 16.09 18.01 -16.13
C ARG A 240 17.58 18.31 -16.09
#